data_AF-A0A067EK60-F1
#
_entry.id   AF-A0A067EK60-F1
#
_cell.length_a   1.000
_cell.length_b   1.000
_cell.length_c   1.000
_cell.angle_alpha   90.00
_cell.angle_beta   90.00
_cell.angle_gamma   90.00
#
_symmetry.space_group_name_H-M   'P 1'
#
loop_
_entity.id
_entity.type
_entity.pdbx_description
1 polymer ?
#
loop_
_entity_poly.entity_id
_entity_poly.type
_entity_poly.pdbx_seq_one_letter_code
_entity_poly.pdbx_strand_id
1 'polypeptide(L)'
;DWLEKNANYEAIVDGANIGLYQQNFTEGGFSVPQLDAVVKKLYERSGNKWPLVILHNKRLRSLWENPSHRNLVEEWNEKGVLYMTPHGSNDDWYWLYAAVKLRCLLVTNDEMRDHIFELLGSNFFLKWKERHQVHYTFVKGNLKLQMPPPYSSVIQESEKGSWHVPILVKGNSSQTWLCITRPNVCESRDEAQ
;
A
#
# COMPACT_ATOMS: atom_id res chain seq x y z
N ASP A 1 -13.86 -4.22 -16.75
CA ASP A 1 -13.69 -5.49 -17.50
C ASP A 1 -12.60 -6.42 -16.95
N TRP A 2 -11.31 -6.29 -17.29
CA TRP A 2 -10.30 -7.28 -16.87
C TRP A 2 -10.17 -7.37 -15.34
N LEU A 3 -10.03 -6.23 -14.67
CA LEU A 3 -9.93 -6.18 -13.20
C LEU A 3 -11.17 -6.75 -12.52
N GLU A 4 -12.36 -6.50 -13.07
CA GLU A 4 -13.63 -6.98 -12.51
C GLU A 4 -13.78 -8.50 -12.63
N LYS A 5 -13.26 -9.09 -13.71
CA LYS A 5 -13.20 -10.55 -13.88
C LYS A 5 -12.22 -11.23 -12.91
N ASN A 6 -11.25 -10.48 -12.38
CA ASN A 6 -10.16 -10.99 -11.54
C ASN A 6 -10.16 -10.34 -10.14
N ALA A 7 -11.28 -9.80 -9.66
CA ALA A 7 -11.37 -8.82 -8.57
C ALA A 7 -11.05 -9.31 -7.12
N ASN A 8 -10.23 -10.34 -6.94
CA ASN A 8 -9.96 -10.95 -5.64
C ASN A 8 -8.56 -10.64 -5.10
N TYR A 9 -8.07 -9.41 -5.30
CA TYR A 9 -6.75 -8.98 -4.82
C TYR A 9 -6.87 -8.12 -3.55
N GLU A 10 -6.10 -8.47 -2.53
CA GLU A 10 -6.01 -7.69 -1.27
C GLU A 10 -4.88 -6.65 -1.27
N ALA A 11 -3.99 -6.74 -2.26
CA ALA A 11 -2.93 -5.77 -2.46
C ALA A 11 -2.59 -5.61 -3.94
N ILE A 12 -2.35 -4.37 -4.34
CA ILE A 12 -1.79 -3.97 -5.63
C ILE A 12 -0.33 -3.58 -5.39
N VAL A 13 0.54 -3.94 -6.34
CA VAL A 13 1.98 -3.75 -6.24
C VAL A 13 2.44 -2.94 -7.44
N ASP A 14 3.08 -1.82 -7.17
CA ASP A 14 3.80 -1.03 -8.16
C ASP A 14 5.14 -1.70 -8.45
N GLY A 15 5.15 -2.53 -9.50
CA GLY A 15 6.30 -3.37 -9.81
C GLY A 15 7.51 -2.56 -10.28
N ALA A 16 7.30 -1.41 -10.93
CA ALA A 16 8.38 -0.55 -11.41
C ALA A 16 9.10 0.12 -10.23
N ASN A 17 8.34 0.67 -9.28
CA ASN A 17 8.88 1.32 -8.10
C ASN A 17 9.72 0.35 -7.25
N ILE A 18 9.20 -0.86 -7.00
CA ILE A 18 9.93 -1.87 -6.20
C ILE A 18 11.16 -2.39 -6.93
N GLY A 19 11.02 -2.77 -8.20
CA GLY A 19 12.13 -3.34 -8.95
C GLY A 19 13.28 -2.35 -9.22
N LEU A 20 13.03 -1.04 -9.12
CA LEU A 20 14.05 0.00 -9.27
C LEU A 20 14.53 0.58 -7.92
N TYR A 21 14.00 0.11 -6.80
CA TYR A 21 14.33 0.65 -5.49
C TYR A 21 15.80 0.39 -5.12
N GLN A 22 16.54 1.47 -4.86
CA GLN A 22 17.98 1.48 -4.57
C GLN A 22 18.86 0.88 -5.70
N GLN A 23 18.40 0.96 -6.96
CA GLN A 23 19.12 0.44 -8.13
C GLN A 23 19.87 1.53 -8.93
N ASN A 24 20.14 2.71 -8.33
CA ASN A 24 20.73 3.86 -9.04
C ASN A 24 22.28 3.81 -9.15
N PHE A 25 22.86 2.64 -9.41
CA PHE A 25 24.32 2.46 -9.58
C PHE A 25 24.66 2.01 -11.02
N THR A 26 25.94 1.99 -11.39
CA THR A 26 26.40 1.78 -12.79
C THR A 26 25.98 0.45 -13.41
N GLU A 27 25.83 -0.60 -12.61
CA GLU A 27 25.29 -1.92 -13.02
C GLU A 27 23.86 -2.13 -12.50
N GLY A 28 23.24 -1.08 -11.96
CA GLY A 28 21.93 -1.13 -11.37
C GLY A 28 20.86 -1.37 -12.42
N GLY A 29 19.97 -2.29 -12.12
CA GLY A 29 18.95 -2.76 -13.05
C GLY A 29 17.66 -3.10 -12.33
N PHE A 30 16.70 -3.62 -13.08
CA PHE A 30 15.45 -4.07 -12.49
C PHE A 30 15.68 -5.33 -11.64
N SER A 31 15.42 -5.23 -10.34
CA SER A 31 15.63 -6.30 -9.38
C SER A 31 14.37 -7.15 -9.20
N VAL A 32 14.32 -8.26 -9.94
CA VAL A 32 13.29 -9.30 -9.77
C VAL A 32 13.29 -9.89 -8.35
N PRO A 33 14.43 -10.15 -7.68
CA PRO A 33 14.43 -10.67 -6.32
C PRO A 33 13.75 -9.75 -5.29
N GLN A 34 13.90 -8.42 -5.42
CA GLN A 34 13.19 -7.47 -4.56
C GLN A 34 11.67 -7.57 -4.76
N LEU A 35 11.23 -7.61 -6.01
CA LEU A 35 9.81 -7.74 -6.34
C LEU A 35 9.24 -9.07 -5.84
N ASP A 36 9.95 -10.18 -6.05
CA ASP A 36 9.55 -11.51 -5.57
C ASP A 36 9.44 -11.57 -4.05
N ALA A 37 10.38 -10.95 -3.32
CA ALA A 37 10.31 -10.84 -1.87
C ALA A 37 9.03 -10.11 -1.41
N VAL A 38 8.62 -9.03 -2.10
CA VAL A 38 7.38 -8.31 -1.78
C VAL A 38 6.16 -9.19 -2.07
N VAL A 39 6.10 -9.82 -3.25
CA VAL A 39 4.98 -10.68 -3.65
C VAL A 39 4.79 -11.82 -2.64
N LYS A 40 5.87 -12.53 -2.29
CA LYS A 40 5.84 -13.62 -1.29
C LYS A 40 5.39 -13.12 0.08
N LYS A 41 5.92 -11.98 0.53
CA LYS A 41 5.56 -11.42 1.85
C LYS A 41 4.09 -11.04 1.92
N LEU A 42 3.53 -10.52 0.85
CA LEU A 42 2.09 -10.19 0.76
C LEU A 42 1.25 -11.46 0.71
N TYR A 43 1.66 -12.47 -0.06
CA TYR A 43 0.97 -13.77 -0.16
C TYR A 43 0.89 -14.50 1.18
N GLU A 44 2.00 -14.55 1.94
CA GLU A 44 2.02 -15.13 3.29
C GLU A 44 1.07 -14.39 4.23
N ARG A 45 1.06 -13.05 4.16
CA ARG A 45 0.27 -12.21 5.05
C ARG A 45 -1.24 -12.31 4.78
N SER A 46 -1.63 -12.41 3.52
CA SER A 46 -3.03 -12.48 3.09
C SER A 46 -3.66 -13.86 3.29
N GLY A 47 -2.90 -14.83 3.81
CA GLY A 47 -3.38 -16.19 3.99
C GLY A 47 -3.56 -16.92 2.65
N ASN A 48 -2.54 -16.85 1.78
CA ASN A 48 -2.48 -17.49 0.46
C ASN A 48 -3.26 -16.78 -0.66
N LYS A 49 -3.40 -15.44 -0.61
CA LYS A 49 -3.92 -14.66 -1.73
C LYS A 49 -2.80 -13.87 -2.40
N TRP A 50 -2.63 -14.10 -3.69
CA TRP A 50 -1.63 -13.38 -4.47
C TRP A 50 -1.99 -11.90 -4.60
N PRO A 51 -0.99 -10.99 -4.52
CA PRO A 51 -1.20 -9.60 -4.92
C PRO A 51 -1.26 -9.47 -6.45
N LEU A 52 -1.74 -8.33 -6.93
CA LEU A 52 -1.63 -7.96 -8.35
C LEU A 52 -0.44 -7.02 -8.56
N VAL A 53 0.52 -7.45 -9.36
CA VAL A 53 1.70 -6.69 -9.78
C VAL A 53 1.41 -6.01 -11.11
N ILE A 54 1.50 -4.69 -11.12
CA ILE A 54 1.40 -3.87 -12.33
C ILE A 54 2.81 -3.60 -12.85
N LEU A 55 3.08 -3.94 -14.11
CA LEU A 55 4.34 -3.67 -14.78
C LEU A 55 4.14 -3.24 -16.24
N HIS A 56 4.94 -2.28 -16.68
CA HIS A 56 4.95 -1.86 -18.09
C HIS A 56 5.46 -2.96 -19.03
N ASN A 57 4.83 -3.10 -20.21
CA ASN A 57 5.09 -4.17 -21.16
C ASN A 57 6.56 -4.33 -21.57
N LYS A 58 7.28 -3.21 -21.75
CA LYS A 58 8.70 -3.20 -22.12
C LYS A 58 9.54 -3.94 -21.07
N ARG A 59 9.26 -3.70 -19.79
CA ARG A 59 9.96 -4.36 -18.68
C ARG A 59 9.61 -5.84 -18.67
N LEU A 60 8.33 -6.15 -18.75
CA LEU A 60 7.85 -7.51 -18.63
C LEU A 60 8.36 -8.39 -19.79
N ARG A 61 8.42 -7.88 -21.02
CA ARG A 61 9.08 -8.56 -22.16
C ARG A 61 10.56 -8.84 -21.90
N SER A 62 11.30 -7.85 -21.41
CA SER A 62 12.73 -8.05 -21.09
C SER A 62 12.96 -9.11 -20.00
N LEU A 63 12.02 -9.28 -19.07
CA LEU A 63 12.06 -10.34 -18.07
C LEU A 63 11.74 -11.71 -18.66
N TRP A 64 10.82 -11.79 -19.62
CA TRP A 64 10.50 -13.03 -20.35
C TRP A 64 11.65 -13.52 -21.22
N GLU A 65 12.39 -12.60 -21.84
CA GLU A 65 13.55 -12.89 -22.68
C GLU A 65 14.76 -13.36 -21.84
N ASN A 66 14.81 -13.03 -20.55
CA ASN A 66 15.87 -13.45 -19.65
C ASN A 66 15.61 -14.87 -19.10
N PRO A 67 16.44 -15.88 -19.45
CA PRO A 67 16.24 -17.26 -19.01
C PRO A 67 16.22 -17.45 -17.50
N SER A 68 16.92 -16.60 -16.74
CA SER A 68 16.98 -16.70 -15.27
C SER A 68 15.68 -16.28 -14.58
N HIS A 69 14.84 -15.48 -15.23
CA HIS A 69 13.59 -14.96 -14.66
C HIS A 69 12.34 -15.56 -15.31
N ARG A 70 12.48 -16.13 -16.51
CA ARG A 70 11.39 -16.64 -17.32
C ARG A 70 10.41 -17.54 -16.56
N ASN A 71 10.91 -18.54 -15.84
CA ASN A 71 10.05 -19.49 -15.10
C ASN A 71 9.18 -18.78 -14.05
N LEU A 72 9.74 -17.80 -13.34
CA LEU A 72 9.01 -17.05 -12.32
C LEU A 72 7.93 -16.16 -12.93
N VAL A 73 8.25 -15.51 -14.06
CA VAL A 73 7.30 -14.64 -14.78
C VAL A 73 6.16 -15.47 -15.38
N GLU A 74 6.46 -16.63 -15.95
CA GLU A 74 5.45 -17.58 -16.45
C GLU A 74 4.54 -18.05 -15.32
N GLU A 75 5.09 -18.46 -14.18
CA GLU A 75 4.33 -18.84 -12.98
C GLU A 75 3.39 -17.71 -12.52
N TRP A 76 3.90 -16.48 -12.43
CA TRP A 76 3.09 -15.33 -12.04
C TRP A 76 1.99 -15.01 -13.05
N ASN A 77 2.26 -15.17 -14.35
CA ASN A 77 1.27 -14.97 -15.39
C ASN A 77 0.15 -16.02 -15.31
N GLU A 78 0.48 -17.30 -15.12
CA GLU A 78 -0.49 -18.39 -14.96
C GLU A 78 -1.36 -18.21 -13.72
N LYS A 79 -0.79 -17.71 -12.62
CA LYS A 79 -1.50 -17.41 -11.37
C LYS A 79 -2.30 -16.11 -11.41
N GLY A 80 -2.24 -15.35 -12.50
CA GLY A 80 -2.90 -14.04 -12.62
C GLY A 80 -2.32 -12.99 -11.66
N VAL A 81 -1.05 -13.12 -11.26
CA VAL A 81 -0.33 -12.20 -10.38
C VAL A 81 0.08 -10.94 -11.15
N LEU A 82 0.24 -11.02 -12.47
CA LEU A 82 0.76 -9.95 -13.30
C LEU A 82 -0.32 -9.30 -14.16
N TYR A 83 -0.30 -7.97 -14.22
CA TYR A 83 -0.97 -7.21 -15.27
C TYR A 83 0.03 -6.34 -16.02
N MET A 84 0.01 -6.49 -17.34
CA MET A 84 0.91 -5.79 -18.25
C MET A 84 0.24 -4.51 -18.76
N THR A 85 0.82 -3.35 -18.49
CA THR A 85 0.30 -2.09 -19.03
C THR A 85 0.75 -1.89 -20.49
N PRO A 86 -0.11 -1.30 -21.36
CA PRO A 86 0.20 -1.10 -22.76
C PRO A 86 1.25 0.00 -22.98
N HIS A 87 1.94 -0.08 -24.12
CA HIS A 87 2.96 0.89 -24.49
C HIS A 87 2.37 2.31 -24.64
N GLY A 88 3.09 3.32 -24.15
CA GLY A 88 2.72 4.72 -24.31
C GLY A 88 1.66 5.20 -23.30
N SER A 89 1.27 4.35 -22.36
CA SER A 89 0.44 4.72 -21.22
C SER A 89 1.28 4.82 -19.95
N ASN A 90 0.89 5.70 -19.04
CA ASN A 90 1.51 5.75 -17.72
C ASN A 90 0.96 4.60 -16.86
N ASP A 91 1.84 3.73 -16.37
CA ASP A 91 1.50 2.62 -15.46
C ASP A 91 0.94 3.09 -14.12
N ASP A 92 1.19 4.34 -13.73
CA ASP A 92 0.68 4.95 -12.52
C ASP A 92 -0.84 4.87 -12.37
N TRP A 93 -1.55 5.18 -13.45
CA TRP A 93 -3.00 5.15 -13.45
C TRP A 93 -3.57 3.75 -13.24
N TYR A 94 -2.84 2.70 -13.63
CA TYR A 94 -3.32 1.33 -13.56
C TYR A 94 -3.28 0.80 -12.14
N TRP A 95 -2.15 0.94 -11.44
CA TRP A 95 -2.08 0.52 -10.05
C TRP A 95 -2.95 1.40 -9.16
N LEU A 96 -3.07 2.70 -9.46
CA LEU A 96 -3.92 3.60 -8.68
C LEU A 96 -5.40 3.23 -8.85
N TYR A 97 -5.86 3.10 -10.10
CA TYR A 97 -7.23 2.70 -10.39
C TYR A 97 -7.56 1.35 -9.75
N ALA A 98 -6.65 0.36 -9.86
CA ALA A 98 -6.88 -0.96 -9.29
C ALA A 98 -7.04 -0.92 -7.76
N ALA A 99 -6.16 -0.20 -7.06
CA ALA A 99 -6.19 -0.09 -5.60
C ALA A 99 -7.44 0.65 -5.11
N VAL A 100 -7.82 1.75 -5.79
CA VAL A 100 -9.03 2.52 -5.46
C VAL A 100 -10.30 1.71 -5.72
N LYS A 101 -10.41 1.08 -6.89
CA LYS A 101 -11.60 0.31 -7.30
C LYS A 101 -11.82 -0.91 -6.40
N LEU A 102 -10.76 -1.62 -6.03
CA LEU A 102 -10.82 -2.81 -5.15
C LEU A 102 -10.81 -2.46 -3.66
N ARG A 103 -10.54 -1.21 -3.29
CA ARG A 103 -10.43 -0.73 -1.90
C ARG A 103 -9.42 -1.55 -1.08
N CYS A 104 -8.28 -1.82 -1.69
CA CYS A 104 -7.25 -2.70 -1.13
C CYS A 104 -5.92 -1.97 -0.96
N LEU A 105 -4.89 -2.66 -0.45
CA LEU A 105 -3.59 -2.05 -0.19
C LEU A 105 -2.88 -1.69 -1.50
N LEU A 106 -2.10 -0.61 -1.49
CA LEU A 106 -1.20 -0.23 -2.58
C LEU A 106 0.24 -0.23 -2.06
N VAL A 107 1.10 -1.08 -2.62
CA VAL A 107 2.51 -1.15 -2.24
C VAL A 107 3.34 -0.34 -3.21
N THR A 108 3.76 0.85 -2.77
CA THR A 108 4.66 1.76 -3.50
C THR A 108 5.30 2.75 -2.54
N ASN A 109 6.54 3.14 -2.80
CA ASN A 109 7.21 4.28 -2.15
C ASN A 109 7.06 5.58 -2.95
N ASP A 110 6.32 5.55 -4.06
CA ASP A 110 5.97 6.77 -4.77
C ASP A 110 5.06 7.65 -3.88
N GLU A 111 5.45 8.91 -3.71
CA GLU A 111 4.68 9.85 -2.89
C GLU A 111 3.52 10.49 -3.64
N MET A 112 3.41 10.22 -4.95
CA MET A 112 2.38 10.69 -5.87
C MET A 112 2.28 12.21 -5.84
N ARG A 113 3.45 12.87 -5.91
CA ARG A 113 3.61 14.33 -5.73
C ARG A 113 3.52 15.12 -7.04
N ASP A 114 3.44 14.45 -8.18
CA ASP A 114 3.42 15.12 -9.47
C ASP A 114 2.13 15.90 -9.70
N HIS A 115 2.19 16.97 -10.49
CA HIS A 115 1.05 17.82 -10.86
C HIS A 115 -0.15 17.03 -11.42
N ILE A 116 0.11 15.85 -11.97
CA ILE A 116 -0.91 14.94 -12.49
C ILE A 116 -1.86 14.46 -11.37
N PHE A 117 -1.35 14.24 -10.16
CA PHE A 117 -2.13 13.79 -9.01
C PHE A 117 -2.79 14.92 -8.22
N GLU A 118 -2.38 16.18 -8.43
CA GLU A 118 -3.05 17.35 -7.82
C GLU A 118 -4.54 17.43 -8.23
N LEU A 119 -4.88 16.87 -9.39
CA LEU A 119 -6.26 16.76 -9.90
C LEU A 119 -7.16 15.86 -9.05
N LEU A 120 -6.60 14.96 -8.23
CA LEU A 120 -7.36 14.00 -7.40
C LEU A 120 -7.95 14.62 -6.11
N GLY A 121 -7.69 15.91 -5.88
CA GLY A 121 -8.17 16.64 -4.72
C GLY A 121 -7.33 16.38 -3.48
N SER A 122 -6.73 17.44 -2.94
CA SER A 122 -5.73 17.35 -1.86
C SER A 122 -6.24 16.64 -0.60
N ASN A 123 -7.51 16.82 -0.21
CA ASN A 123 -7.97 16.30 1.08
C ASN A 123 -8.42 14.83 1.06
N PHE A 124 -9.03 14.36 -0.03
CA PHE A 124 -9.50 12.97 -0.12
C PHE A 124 -8.33 12.03 -0.38
N PHE A 125 -7.48 12.40 -1.34
CA PHE A 125 -6.39 11.54 -1.76
C PHE A 125 -5.34 11.33 -0.67
N LEU A 126 -5.02 12.36 0.12
CA LEU A 126 -4.13 12.23 1.28
C LEU A 126 -4.67 11.24 2.33
N LYS A 127 -5.96 11.34 2.67
CA LYS A 127 -6.62 10.38 3.58
C LYS A 127 -6.66 8.97 3.01
N TRP A 128 -6.90 8.84 1.71
CA TRP A 128 -6.86 7.56 1.03
C TRP A 128 -5.46 6.95 1.10
N LYS A 129 -4.43 7.75 0.82
CA LYS A 129 -3.02 7.36 0.89
C LYS A 129 -2.63 6.86 2.28
N GLU A 130 -2.95 7.61 3.33
CA GLU A 130 -2.72 7.20 4.73
C GLU A 130 -3.33 5.83 5.08
N ARG A 131 -4.48 5.50 4.47
CA ARG A 131 -5.22 4.27 4.77
C ARG A 131 -4.82 3.06 3.92
N HIS A 132 -4.28 3.28 2.72
CA HIS A 132 -4.08 2.21 1.72
C HIS A 132 -2.63 2.03 1.30
N GLN A 133 -1.79 3.07 1.37
CA GLN A 133 -0.40 3.00 0.94
C GLN A 133 0.45 2.21 1.94
N VAL A 134 1.15 1.21 1.43
CA VAL A 134 2.16 0.43 2.13
C VAL A 134 3.52 0.84 1.59
N HIS A 135 4.30 1.51 2.43
CA HIS A 135 5.70 1.77 2.14
C HIS A 135 6.54 0.52 2.39
N TYR A 136 7.72 0.47 1.80
CA TYR A 136 8.64 -0.63 1.98
C TYR A 136 10.09 -0.15 2.05
N THR A 137 10.94 -0.95 2.68
CA THR A 137 12.38 -0.71 2.67
C THR A 137 13.13 -2.04 2.68
N PHE A 138 14.34 -2.02 2.15
CA PHE A 138 15.26 -3.15 2.18
C PHE A 138 16.45 -2.77 3.05
N VAL A 139 16.58 -3.41 4.21
CA VAL A 139 17.71 -3.19 5.13
C VAL A 139 18.59 -4.43 5.12
N LYS A 140 19.81 -4.30 4.57
CA LYS A 140 20.72 -5.44 4.38
C LYS A 140 20.07 -6.62 3.64
N GLY A 141 19.29 -6.32 2.60
CA GLY A 141 18.55 -7.32 1.81
C GLY A 141 17.23 -7.80 2.41
N ASN A 142 16.92 -7.45 3.67
CA ASN A 142 15.67 -7.87 4.30
C ASN A 142 14.54 -6.86 4.02
N LEU A 143 13.43 -7.36 3.47
CA LEU A 143 12.22 -6.58 3.23
C LEU A 143 11.51 -6.24 4.54
N LYS A 144 11.19 -4.97 4.73
CA LYS A 144 10.26 -4.49 5.76
C LYS A 144 9.14 -3.70 5.11
N LEU A 145 7.91 -4.17 5.28
CA LEU A 145 6.69 -3.45 4.89
C LEU A 145 6.24 -2.55 6.05
N GLN A 146 6.02 -1.28 5.76
CA GLN A 146 5.45 -0.29 6.67
C GLN A 146 3.97 -0.14 6.31
N MET A 147 3.12 -0.63 7.19
CA MET A 147 1.69 -0.70 6.92
C MET A 147 0.98 0.57 7.32
N PRO A 148 -0.16 0.88 6.66
CA PRO A 148 -1.11 1.86 7.17
C PRO A 148 -1.40 1.61 8.65
N PRO A 149 -1.46 2.66 9.47
CA PRO A 149 -1.88 2.54 10.87
C PRO A 149 -3.25 1.87 10.97
N PRO A 150 -3.49 1.05 12.01
CA PRO A 150 -4.78 0.39 12.21
C PRO A 150 -5.89 1.35 12.67
N TYR A 151 -5.55 2.63 12.86
CA TYR A 151 -6.46 3.70 13.23
C TYR A 151 -6.32 4.88 12.26
N SER A 152 -7.34 5.72 12.18
CA SER A 152 -7.30 6.96 11.38
C SER A 152 -7.05 8.15 12.29
N SER A 153 -6.10 8.99 11.91
CA SER A 153 -5.76 10.23 12.63
C SER A 153 -6.76 11.35 12.35
N VAL A 154 -8.02 11.10 12.69
CA VAL A 154 -9.15 12.03 12.53
C VAL A 154 -9.88 12.21 13.86
N ILE A 155 -10.77 13.20 13.94
CA ILE A 155 -11.68 13.32 15.09
C ILE A 155 -12.62 12.10 15.09
N GLN A 156 -12.74 11.43 16.23
CA GLN A 156 -13.52 10.21 16.38
C GLN A 156 -14.44 10.31 17.60
N GLU A 157 -15.69 9.88 17.42
CA GLU A 157 -16.64 9.67 18.51
C GLU A 157 -16.85 8.16 18.71
N SER A 158 -16.77 7.69 19.94
CA SER A 158 -17.03 6.30 20.31
C SER A 158 -18.52 6.06 20.54
N GLU A 159 -18.95 4.80 20.47
CA GLU A 159 -20.34 4.40 20.78
C GLU A 159 -20.78 4.77 22.20
N LYS A 160 -19.82 4.97 23.12
CA LYS A 160 -20.06 5.40 24.51
C LYS A 160 -20.13 6.93 24.66
N GLY A 161 -20.04 7.67 23.56
CA GLY A 161 -20.02 9.14 23.54
C GLY A 161 -18.69 9.75 23.98
N SER A 162 -17.59 8.99 23.93
CA SER A 162 -16.24 9.53 24.18
C SER A 162 -15.67 10.13 22.90
N TRP A 163 -15.02 11.28 23.00
CA TRP A 163 -14.41 11.98 21.86
C TRP A 163 -12.89 11.87 21.91
N HIS A 164 -12.29 11.61 20.75
CA HIS A 164 -10.84 11.60 20.55
C HIS A 164 -10.49 12.61 19.45
N VAL A 165 -9.71 13.63 19.81
CA VAL A 165 -9.34 14.72 18.92
C VAL A 165 -7.82 14.72 18.75
N PRO A 166 -7.29 14.44 17.54
CA PRO A 166 -5.86 14.51 17.27
C PRO A 166 -5.39 15.97 17.22
N ILE A 167 -4.31 16.29 17.93
CA ILE A 167 -3.71 17.62 17.95
C ILE A 167 -2.49 17.64 17.02
N LEU A 168 -2.51 18.54 16.04
CA LEU A 168 -1.39 18.74 15.13
C LEU A 168 -0.33 19.62 15.80
N VAL A 169 0.68 19.01 16.42
CA VAL A 169 1.82 19.74 16.99
C VAL A 169 2.94 19.79 15.95
N LYS A 170 3.21 20.98 15.40
CA LYS A 170 4.34 21.17 14.48
C LYS A 170 5.66 20.93 15.24
N GLY A 171 6.47 19.98 14.76
CA GLY A 171 7.86 19.77 15.22
C GLY A 171 8.09 18.57 16.14
N ASN A 172 7.05 17.84 16.56
CA ASN A 172 7.20 16.58 17.31
C ASN A 172 6.78 15.39 16.47
N SER A 173 7.55 14.30 16.55
CA SER A 173 7.25 13.02 15.89
C SER A 173 6.12 12.23 16.57
N SER A 174 5.70 12.62 17.78
CA SER A 174 4.62 12.00 18.53
C SER A 174 3.33 12.80 18.40
N GLN A 175 2.29 12.17 17.88
CA GLN A 175 0.95 12.74 17.79
C GLN A 175 0.28 12.78 19.17
N THR A 176 -0.11 13.96 19.64
CA THR A 176 -0.88 14.13 20.88
C THR A 176 -2.37 14.01 20.60
N TRP A 177 -3.10 13.36 21.50
CA TRP A 177 -4.56 13.18 21.41
C TRP A 177 -5.24 13.77 22.64
N LEU A 178 -6.30 14.55 22.43
CA LEU A 178 -7.22 14.95 23.47
C LEU A 178 -8.32 13.89 23.59
N CYS A 179 -8.48 13.31 24.78
CA CYS A 179 -9.52 12.34 25.08
C CYS A 179 -10.55 12.96 26.02
N ILE A 180 -11.82 12.93 25.62
CA ILE A 180 -12.95 13.47 26.39
C ILE A 180 -13.90 12.29 26.66
N THR A 181 -13.98 11.89 27.92
CA THR A 181 -14.86 10.81 28.37
C THR A 181 -15.89 11.36 29.35
N ARG A 182 -17.10 10.79 29.32
CA ARG A 182 -18.09 11.05 30.36
C ARG A 182 -17.78 10.15 31.57
N PRO A 183 -17.84 10.65 32.81
CA PRO A 183 -17.82 9.77 33.98
C PRO A 183 -18.96 8.77 33.87
N ASN A 184 -18.69 7.48 34.13
CA ASN A 184 -19.76 6.50 34.23
C ASN A 184 -20.69 6.92 35.38
N VAL A 185 -21.98 7.08 35.09
CA VAL A 185 -23.03 7.22 36.11
C VAL A 185 -23.31 5.83 36.68
N CYS A 186 -22.34 5.22 37.35
CA CYS A 186 -22.53 4.00 38.12
C CYS A 186 -21.33 3.74 39.05
N GLU A 187 -21.18 4.57 40.07
CA GLU A 187 -20.51 4.25 41.35
C GLU A 187 -20.75 5.43 42.31
N SER A 188 -22.01 5.63 42.68
CA SER A 188 -22.38 6.51 43.79
C SER A 188 -23.57 5.90 44.51
N ARG A 189 -23.29 4.86 45.29
CA ARG A 189 -24.05 4.39 46.46
C ARG A 189 -23.37 3.11 46.93
N ASP A 190 -22.41 3.29 47.82
CA ASP A 190 -22.20 2.42 48.98
C ASP A 190 -21.23 3.16 49.92
N GLU A 191 -21.72 4.21 50.55
CA GLU A 191 -21.20 4.68 51.82
C GLU A 191 -22.33 4.69 52.85
N ALA A 192 -22.02 4.10 54.01
CA ALA A 192 -22.65 4.23 55.31
C ALA A 192 -23.96 3.44 55.58
N GLN A 193 -23.79 2.28 56.22
CA GLN A 193 -24.40 2.04 57.53
C GLN A 193 -23.49 1.15 58.40
#